data_AF-A0AA96G6V4-F1
#
_entry.id   AF-A0AA96G6V4-F1
#
_cell.length_a   1.000
_cell.length_b   1.000
_cell.length_c   1.000
_cell.angle_alpha   90.00
_cell.angle_beta   90.00
_cell.angle_gamma   90.00
#
_symmetry.space_group_name_H-M   'P 1'
#
loop_
_entity.id
_entity.type
_entity.pdbx_description
1 polymer ?
#
loop_
_entity_poly.entity_id
_entity_poly.type
_entity_poly.pdbx_seq_one_letter_code
_entity_poly.pdbx_strand_id
1 'polypeptide(L)'
;MTTITAAASVRRRGWAWLRGAAGSGVVVLGLTAAYAAYVLAWAARSTCDAAYEMAGCFVMNLMAVPLAGLSVVVAVAAWWAGRAATRRLAMVWRGLVPLVSLLLALGLLIWAYMAVVGTPDGYPGDSGLCPDTNVPPWWPSWLPA
;
A
#
# COMPACT_ATOMS: atom_id res chain seq x y z
N MET A 1 11.96 -32.64 37.29
CA MET A 1 10.80 -32.37 36.39
C MET A 1 10.47 -30.88 36.20
N THR A 2 11.20 -29.94 36.81
CA THR A 2 10.90 -28.48 36.78
C THR A 2 11.60 -27.70 35.64
N THR A 3 12.62 -28.25 34.99
CA THR A 3 13.40 -27.58 33.94
C THR A 3 12.72 -27.57 32.57
N ILE A 4 11.85 -28.56 32.28
CA ILE A 4 11.18 -28.70 30.97
C ILE A 4 10.07 -27.64 30.81
N THR A 5 9.40 -27.27 31.89
CA THR A 5 8.33 -26.25 31.91
C THR A 5 8.87 -24.83 31.71
N ALA A 6 10.04 -24.52 32.24
CA ALA A 6 10.68 -23.21 32.05
C ALA A 6 11.05 -22.95 30.58
N ALA A 7 11.69 -23.92 29.92
CA ALA A 7 12.08 -23.84 28.51
C ALA A 7 10.88 -23.70 27.56
N ALA A 8 9.78 -24.41 27.84
CA ALA A 8 8.55 -24.30 27.06
C ALA A 8 7.89 -22.90 27.20
N SER A 9 7.98 -22.27 28.38
CA SER A 9 7.41 -20.94 28.62
C SER A 9 8.20 -19.81 27.92
N VAL A 10 9.52 -19.94 27.84
CA VAL A 10 10.41 -18.98 27.15
C VAL A 10 10.20 -19.08 25.63
N ARG A 11 10.09 -20.30 25.08
CA ARG A 11 9.83 -20.53 23.65
C ARG A 11 8.48 -19.96 23.21
N ARG A 12 7.42 -20.10 24.02
CA ARG A 12 6.09 -19.53 23.73
C ARG A 12 6.08 -18.00 23.75
N ARG A 13 6.82 -17.37 24.70
CA ARG A 13 6.97 -15.91 24.76
C ARG A 13 7.72 -15.34 23.55
N GLY A 14 8.83 -15.96 23.14
CA GLY A 14 9.58 -15.51 21.95
C GLY A 14 8.74 -15.56 20.65
N TRP A 15 7.89 -16.58 20.51
CA TRP A 15 6.99 -16.71 19.36
C TRP A 15 5.81 -15.72 19.35
N ALA A 16 5.44 -15.15 20.50
CA ALA A 16 4.42 -14.11 20.58
C ALA A 16 4.98 -12.75 20.14
N TRP A 17 6.19 -12.40 20.59
CA TRP A 17 6.89 -11.18 20.20
C TRP A 17 7.20 -11.12 18.70
N LEU A 18 7.67 -12.23 18.12
CA LEU A 18 7.93 -12.30 16.67
C LEU A 18 6.64 -12.17 15.83
N ARG A 19 5.50 -12.65 16.35
CA ARG A 19 4.20 -12.47 15.69
C ARG A 19 3.66 -11.04 15.83
N GLY A 20 3.87 -10.41 16.98
CA GLY A 20 3.53 -9.01 17.21
C GLY A 20 4.34 -8.07 16.32
N ALA A 21 5.66 -8.23 16.29
CA ALA A 21 6.55 -7.41 15.47
C ALA A 21 6.28 -7.56 13.96
N ALA A 22 6.01 -8.78 13.49
CA ALA A 22 5.59 -9.01 12.10
C ALA A 22 4.22 -8.37 11.80
N GLY A 23 3.28 -8.40 12.74
CA GLY A 23 1.99 -7.73 12.59
C GLY A 23 2.12 -6.21 12.50
N SER A 24 2.92 -5.59 13.37
CA SER A 24 3.19 -4.15 13.33
C SER A 24 3.87 -3.73 12.03
N GLY A 25 4.83 -4.51 11.52
CA GLY A 25 5.50 -4.23 10.25
C GLY A 25 4.53 -4.22 9.06
N VAL A 26 3.56 -5.13 9.02
CA VAL A 26 2.54 -5.18 7.95
C VAL A 26 1.64 -3.95 7.98
N VAL A 27 1.23 -3.50 9.17
CA VAL A 27 0.41 -2.27 9.30
C VAL A 27 1.19 -1.05 8.84
N VAL A 28 2.45 -0.91 9.27
CA VAL A 28 3.31 0.20 8.85
C VAL A 28 3.48 0.20 7.33
N LEU A 29 3.77 -0.95 6.72
CA LEU A 29 3.90 -1.05 5.25
C LEU A 29 2.60 -0.68 4.52
N GLY A 30 1.44 -1.07 5.04
CA GLY A 30 0.14 -0.64 4.50
C GLY A 30 0.00 0.87 4.52
N LEU A 31 0.23 1.51 5.68
CA LEU A 31 0.16 2.96 5.82
C LEU A 31 1.18 3.69 4.93
N THR A 32 2.40 3.18 4.83
CA THR A 32 3.43 3.73 3.94
C THR A 32 3.00 3.64 2.47
N ALA A 33 2.38 2.54 2.05
CA ALA A 33 1.87 2.40 0.70
C ALA A 33 0.71 3.37 0.40
N ALA A 34 -0.22 3.56 1.34
CA ALA A 34 -1.27 4.57 1.20
C ALA A 34 -0.71 5.99 1.09
N TYR A 35 0.28 6.33 1.92
CA TYR A 35 0.95 7.62 1.85
C TYR A 35 1.69 7.81 0.52
N ALA A 36 2.40 6.79 0.04
CA ALA A 36 3.06 6.83 -1.25
C ALA A 36 2.08 7.04 -2.41
N ALA A 37 0.96 6.31 -2.42
CA ALA A 37 -0.11 6.51 -3.40
C ALA A 37 -0.70 7.92 -3.37
N TYR A 38 -0.94 8.47 -2.18
CA TYR A 38 -1.42 9.85 -2.02
C TYR A 38 -0.43 10.87 -2.56
N VAL A 39 0.86 10.76 -2.21
CA VAL A 39 1.91 11.68 -2.68
C VAL A 39 2.08 11.60 -4.20
N LEU A 40 2.04 10.41 -4.78
CA LEU A 40 2.12 10.21 -6.23
C LEU A 40 0.91 10.84 -6.95
N ALA A 41 -0.31 10.63 -6.44
CA ALA A 41 -1.51 11.23 -7.01
C ALA A 41 -1.52 12.76 -6.86
N TRP A 42 -1.03 13.27 -5.73
CA TRP A 42 -0.87 14.71 -5.52
C TRP A 42 0.17 15.32 -6.47
N ALA A 43 1.31 14.66 -6.67
CA ALA A 43 2.33 15.10 -7.62
C ALA A 43 1.77 15.12 -9.06
N ALA A 44 0.97 14.13 -9.43
CA ALA A 44 0.31 14.07 -10.73
C ALA A 44 -0.63 15.26 -10.93
N ARG A 45 -1.53 15.48 -9.98
CA ARG A 45 -2.49 16.58 -10.02
C ARG A 45 -1.87 17.97 -9.93
N SER A 46 -0.82 18.14 -9.14
CA SER A 46 -0.15 19.44 -8.99
C SER A 46 0.58 19.86 -10.26
N THR A 47 1.01 18.92 -11.09
CA THR A 47 1.58 19.22 -12.41
C THR A 47 0.55 19.88 -13.35
N CYS A 48 -0.74 19.54 -13.17
CA CYS A 48 -1.84 20.04 -14.00
C CYS A 48 -2.73 21.03 -13.24
N ASP A 49 -2.24 21.65 -12.16
CA ASP A 49 -2.97 22.55 -11.24
C ASP A 49 -4.25 22.01 -10.57
N ALA A 50 -4.70 20.81 -10.93
CA ALA A 50 -5.86 20.13 -10.34
C ALA A 50 -5.72 19.86 -8.83
N ALA A 51 -4.50 19.90 -8.29
CA ALA A 51 -4.27 19.74 -6.85
C ALA A 51 -4.58 21.01 -6.05
N TYR A 52 -4.65 22.19 -6.68
CA TYR A 52 -4.84 23.47 -5.99
C TYR A 52 -6.29 23.95 -5.99
N GLU A 53 -7.14 23.36 -6.83
CA GLU A 53 -8.57 23.60 -6.76
C GLU A 53 -9.19 23.03 -5.50
N MET A 54 -10.18 23.74 -4.93
CA MET A 54 -10.87 23.30 -3.72
C MET A 54 -11.54 21.93 -3.90
N ALA A 55 -12.11 21.66 -5.08
CA ALA A 55 -12.74 20.38 -5.38
C ALA A 55 -11.71 19.24 -5.46
N GLY A 56 -10.58 19.46 -6.15
CA GLY A 56 -9.49 18.49 -6.24
C GLY A 56 -8.85 18.17 -4.88
N CYS A 57 -8.57 19.22 -4.09
CA CYS A 57 -8.12 19.09 -2.70
C CYS A 57 -9.10 18.26 -1.87
N PHE A 58 -10.39 18.55 -1.96
CA PHE A 58 -11.41 17.88 -1.17
C PHE A 58 -11.47 16.38 -1.49
N VAL A 59 -11.58 16.02 -2.77
CA VAL A 59 -11.66 14.60 -3.21
C VAL A 59 -10.43 13.83 -2.75
N MET A 60 -9.23 14.41 -2.91
CA MET A 60 -7.99 13.72 -2.56
C MET A 60 -7.86 13.48 -1.05
N ASN A 61 -8.23 14.47 -0.22
CA ASN A 61 -8.22 14.32 1.24
C ASN A 61 -9.34 13.38 1.74
N LEU A 62 -10.52 13.45 1.13
CA LEU A 62 -11.64 12.55 1.44
C LEU A 62 -11.26 11.08 1.18
N MET A 63 -10.51 10.82 0.09
CA MET A 63 -10.06 9.48 -0.28
C MET A 63 -8.82 9.00 0.50
N ALA A 64 -8.08 9.89 1.16
CA ALA A 64 -6.86 9.52 1.88
C ALA A 64 -7.14 8.61 3.09
N VAL A 65 -8.18 8.90 3.87
CA VAL A 65 -8.57 8.11 5.05
C VAL A 65 -9.03 6.68 4.67
N PRO A 66 -9.98 6.49 3.73
CA PRO A 66 -10.38 5.15 3.32
C PRO A 66 -9.22 4.40 2.62
N LEU A 67 -8.35 5.08 1.87
CA LEU A 67 -7.16 4.48 1.29
C LEU A 67 -6.22 3.94 2.38
N ALA A 68 -5.97 4.72 3.44
CA ALA A 68 -5.15 4.29 4.57
C ALA A 68 -5.75 3.04 5.25
N GLY A 69 -7.05 3.06 5.55
CA GLY A 69 -7.74 1.89 6.12
C GLY A 69 -7.68 0.66 5.20
N LEU A 70 -7.98 0.84 3.91
CA LEU A 70 -7.99 -0.23 2.92
C LEU A 70 -6.59 -0.83 2.73
N SER A 71 -5.54 -0.01 2.65
CA SER A 71 -4.16 -0.47 2.49
C SER A 71 -3.71 -1.37 3.64
N VAL A 72 -4.10 -1.04 4.88
CA VAL A 72 -3.82 -1.87 6.07
C VAL A 72 -4.57 -3.19 5.99
N VAL A 73 -5.86 -3.15 5.63
CA VAL A 73 -6.68 -4.38 5.47
C VAL A 73 -6.09 -5.28 4.39
N VAL A 74 -5.75 -4.73 3.22
CA VAL A 74 -5.14 -5.46 2.09
C VAL A 74 -3.79 -6.04 2.50
N ALA A 75 -2.95 -5.26 3.17
CA ALA A 75 -1.65 -5.72 3.66
C ALA A 75 -1.77 -6.92 4.61
N VAL A 76 -2.66 -6.81 5.61
CA VAL A 76 -2.92 -7.87 6.57
C VAL A 76 -3.49 -9.11 5.88
N ALA A 77 -4.47 -8.94 5.00
CA ALA A 77 -5.09 -10.03 4.26
C ALA A 77 -4.08 -10.76 3.37
N ALA A 78 -3.30 -10.03 2.57
CA ALA A 78 -2.30 -10.60 1.67
C ALA A 78 -1.20 -11.35 2.43
N TRP A 79 -0.72 -10.77 3.54
CA TRP A 79 0.26 -11.43 4.40
C TRP A 79 -0.27 -12.74 4.99
N TRP A 80 -1.48 -12.73 5.54
CA TRP A 80 -2.09 -13.93 6.12
C TRP A 80 -2.42 -14.99 5.07
N ALA A 81 -2.89 -14.59 3.89
CA ALA A 81 -3.14 -15.48 2.77
C ALA A 81 -1.84 -16.18 2.32
N GLY A 82 -0.77 -15.42 2.13
CA GLY A 82 0.55 -15.99 1.79
C GLY A 82 1.04 -16.94 2.88
N ARG A 83 0.94 -16.56 4.16
CA ARG A 83 1.31 -17.44 5.28
C ARG A 83 0.48 -18.72 5.34
N ALA A 84 -0.80 -18.64 5.01
CA ALA A 84 -1.70 -19.78 4.97
C ALA A 84 -1.34 -20.73 3.82
N ALA A 85 -1.06 -20.19 2.64
CA ALA A 85 -0.68 -20.95 1.45
C ALA A 85 0.63 -21.74 1.67
N THR A 86 1.59 -21.19 2.43
CA THR A 86 2.91 -21.81 2.57
C THR A 86 3.09 -22.70 3.80
N ARG A 87 2.02 -23.00 4.57
CA ARG A 87 2.13 -23.77 5.82
C ARG A 87 2.83 -25.13 5.67
N ARG A 88 2.73 -25.75 4.49
CA ARG A 88 3.31 -27.07 4.18
C ARG A 88 4.61 -27.00 3.35
N LEU A 89 5.05 -25.80 2.95
CA LEU A 89 6.26 -25.62 2.13
C LEU A 89 7.52 -25.52 2.99
N ALA A 90 8.69 -25.61 2.34
CA ALA A 90 10.00 -25.41 2.97
C ALA A 90 10.16 -24.01 3.57
N MET A 91 11.10 -23.86 4.52
CA MET A 91 11.25 -22.66 5.35
C MET A 91 11.45 -21.37 4.54
N VAL A 92 12.21 -21.43 3.44
CA VAL A 92 12.44 -20.27 2.54
C VAL A 92 11.11 -19.74 1.97
N TRP A 93 10.27 -20.62 1.45
CA TRP A 93 8.97 -20.25 0.89
C TRP A 93 8.00 -19.68 1.92
N ARG A 94 8.13 -20.09 3.20
CA ARG A 94 7.31 -19.57 4.31
C ARG A 94 7.58 -18.11 4.63
N GLY A 95 8.72 -17.57 4.25
CA GLY A 95 9.05 -16.14 4.37
C GLY A 95 8.81 -15.38 3.07
N LEU A 96 9.22 -15.96 1.95
CA LEU A 96 9.18 -15.29 0.65
C LEU A 96 7.76 -15.05 0.13
N VAL A 97 6.89 -16.07 0.15
CA VAL A 97 5.54 -15.93 -0.42
C VAL A 97 4.68 -14.90 0.31
N PRO A 98 4.60 -14.86 1.65
CA PRO A 98 3.86 -13.81 2.36
C PRO A 98 4.37 -12.40 2.04
N LEU A 99 5.69 -12.24 1.92
CA LEU A 99 6.30 -10.96 1.59
C LEU A 99 5.97 -10.55 0.16
N VAL A 100 6.12 -11.45 -0.81
CA VAL A 100 5.79 -11.20 -2.21
C VAL A 100 4.30 -10.90 -2.38
N SER A 101 3.42 -11.67 -1.74
CA SER A 101 1.97 -11.42 -1.75
C SER A 101 1.62 -10.05 -1.19
N LEU A 102 2.24 -9.66 -0.08
CA LEU A 102 2.06 -8.34 0.53
C LEU A 102 2.48 -7.21 -0.43
N LEU A 103 3.71 -7.28 -0.95
CA LEU A 103 4.26 -6.25 -1.84
C LEU A 103 3.46 -6.15 -3.14
N LEU A 104 3.06 -7.28 -3.72
CA LEU A 104 2.24 -7.30 -4.94
C LEU A 104 0.87 -6.68 -4.69
N ALA A 105 0.20 -7.03 -3.58
CA ALA A 105 -1.12 -6.49 -3.25
C ALA A 105 -1.07 -4.97 -3.02
N LEU A 106 -0.04 -4.47 -2.32
CA LEU A 106 0.16 -3.03 -2.12
C LEU A 106 0.51 -2.32 -3.43
N GLY A 107 1.37 -2.91 -4.26
CA GLY A 107 1.71 -2.35 -5.57
C GLY A 107 0.50 -2.23 -6.49
N LEU A 108 -0.34 -3.27 -6.54
CA LEU A 108 -1.60 -3.25 -7.29
C LEU A 108 -2.59 -2.21 -6.74
N LEU A 109 -2.65 -2.04 -5.42
CA LEU A 109 -3.51 -1.02 -4.80
C LEU A 109 -3.04 0.40 -5.15
N ILE A 110 -1.72 0.66 -5.08
CA ILE A 110 -1.14 1.94 -5.49
C ILE A 110 -1.45 2.19 -6.97
N TRP A 111 -1.25 1.19 -7.83
CA TRP A 111 -1.55 1.27 -9.25
C TRP A 111 -3.02 1.61 -9.51
N ALA A 112 -3.94 0.90 -8.87
CA ALA A 112 -5.38 1.11 -9.03
C ALA A 112 -5.81 2.50 -8.50
N TYR A 113 -5.22 2.96 -7.40
CA TYR A 113 -5.49 4.30 -6.89
C TYR A 113 -5.01 5.36 -7.87
N MET A 114 -3.80 5.21 -8.41
CA MET A 114 -3.25 6.12 -9.42
C MET A 114 -4.07 6.13 -10.71
N ALA A 115 -4.59 4.97 -11.13
CA ALA A 115 -5.45 4.84 -12.30
C ALA A 115 -6.79 5.59 -12.18
N VAL A 116 -7.36 5.65 -10.97
CA VAL A 116 -8.68 6.27 -10.73
C VAL A 116 -8.55 7.72 -10.29
N VAL A 117 -7.49 8.01 -9.54
CA VAL A 117 -7.34 9.27 -8.82
C VAL A 117 -6.15 10.05 -9.35
N GLY A 118 -5.17 9.52 -10.07
CA GLY A 118 -3.99 10.32 -10.42
C GLY A 118 -4.25 11.40 -11.47
N THR A 119 -5.00 11.08 -12.52
CA THR A 119 -5.25 11.92 -13.69
C THR A 119 -6.75 12.15 -13.84
N PRO A 120 -7.28 13.34 -13.51
CA PRO A 120 -8.70 13.62 -13.69
C PRO A 120 -9.01 13.84 -15.18
N ASP A 121 -9.82 12.94 -15.72
CA ASP A 121 -10.30 12.98 -17.10
C ASP A 121 -11.09 14.27 -17.37
N GLY A 122 -10.85 14.90 -18.53
CA GLY A 122 -11.59 16.08 -18.99
C GLY A 122 -11.39 17.35 -18.17
N TYR A 123 -10.35 17.41 -17.32
CA TYR A 123 -10.01 18.62 -16.58
C TYR A 123 -9.43 19.70 -17.52
N PRO A 124 -9.97 20.93 -17.59
CA PRO A 124 -9.37 22.00 -18.37
C PRO A 124 -8.15 22.55 -17.60
N GLY A 125 -7.02 21.86 -17.70
CA GLY A 125 -5.78 22.27 -17.05
C GLY A 125 -5.23 23.56 -17.69
N ASP A 126 -5.43 24.70 -17.04
CA ASP A 126 -5.00 26.02 -17.51
C ASP A 126 -3.58 26.41 -17.03
N SER A 127 -2.78 25.43 -16.58
CA SER A 127 -1.45 25.66 -15.99
C SER A 127 -0.36 25.98 -17.01
N GLY A 128 -0.58 25.63 -18.28
CA GLY A 128 0.43 25.69 -19.35
C GLY A 128 1.60 24.69 -19.18
N LEU A 129 1.59 23.88 -18.12
CA LEU A 129 2.62 22.88 -17.81
C LEU A 129 2.20 21.45 -18.17
N CYS A 130 0.89 21.20 -18.26
CA CYS A 130 0.31 19.88 -18.51
C CYS A 130 -0.25 19.82 -19.94
N PRO A 131 0.01 18.73 -20.71
CA PRO A 131 -0.59 18.55 -22.04
C PRO A 131 -2.11 18.43 -21.97
N ASP A 132 -2.79 18.61 -23.11
CA ASP A 132 -4.27 18.48 -23.25
C ASP A 132 -4.82 17.13 -22.75
N THR A 133 -3.96 16.12 -22.60
CA THR A 133 -4.32 14.80 -22.07
C THR A 133 -4.43 14.76 -20.54
N ASN A 134 -4.06 15.82 -19.81
CA ASN A 134 -3.97 15.85 -18.34
C ASN A 134 -3.04 14.80 -17.72
N VAL A 135 -2.08 14.30 -18.51
CA VAL A 135 -1.11 13.30 -18.08
C VAL A 135 0.26 13.98 -17.88
N PRO A 136 0.86 13.90 -16.68
CA PRO A 136 2.20 14.43 -16.46
C PRO A 136 3.24 13.80 -17.40
N PRO A 137 4.28 14.53 -17.86
CA PRO A 137 5.29 13.97 -18.77
C PRO A 137 6.10 12.79 -18.19
N TRP A 138 6.19 12.70 -16.86
CA TRP A 138 6.86 11.62 -16.14
C TRP A 138 5.93 10.42 -15.89
N TRP A 139 4.66 10.52 -16.27
CA TRP A 139 3.68 9.46 -16.05
C TRP A 139 4.08 8.20 -16.82
N PRO A 140 4.07 7.02 -16.18
CA PRO A 140 4.47 5.80 -16.87
C PRO A 140 3.45 5.41 -17.95
N SER A 141 3.91 5.07 -19.14
CA SER A 141 3.05 4.71 -20.28
C SER A 141 2.22 3.44 -20.09
N TRP A 142 2.54 2.62 -19.08
CA TRP A 142 1.82 1.39 -18.72
C TRP A 142 0.77 1.63 -17.63
N LEU A 143 0.68 2.84 -17.09
CA LEU A 143 -0.30 3.22 -16.09
C LEU A 143 -1.43 3.98 -16.77
N PRO A 144 -2.70 3.56 -16.61
CA PRO A 144 -3.83 4.20 -17.27
C PRO A 144 -3.94 5.66 -16.81
N ALA A 145 -4.34 6.50 -17.76
CA ALA A 145 -4.67 7.90 -17.55
C ALA A 145 -6.18 8.05 -17.37
#